data_AF-A0A8S0GWP0-F1
#
_entry.id   AF-A0A8S0GWP0-F1
#
_cell.length_a   1.000
_cell.length_b   1.000
_cell.length_c   1.000
_cell.angle_alpha   90.00
_cell.angle_beta   90.00
_cell.angle_gamma   90.00
#
_symmetry.space_group_name_H-M   'P 1'
#
loop_
_entity.id
_entity.type
_entity.pdbx_description
1 polymer ?
#
loop_
_entity_poly.entity_id
_entity_poly.type
_entity_poly.pdbx_seq_one_letter_code
_entity_poly.pdbx_strand_id
1 'polypeptide(L)' 'MSSAAISKIEVRNVFKIFGSRPADALAMIRQGKGKDQVLAETGCVVGVNDLSLSIGTGEIFVIMACPALASRPWCATSTA' A
#
# COMPACT_ATOMS: atom_id res chain seq x y z
N MET A 1 -3.41 28.66 -17.85
CA MET A 1 -4.29 27.47 -17.93
C MET A 1 -3.52 26.32 -17.32
N SER A 2 -4.07 25.73 -16.26
CA SER A 2 -3.40 24.79 -15.37
C SER A 2 -2.93 23.56 -16.14
N SER A 3 -1.61 23.36 -16.20
CA SER A 3 -1.01 22.08 -16.61
C SER A 3 -1.42 21.06 -15.56
N ALA A 4 -2.52 20.34 -15.80
CA ALA A 4 -2.76 19.10 -15.07
C ALA A 4 -1.54 18.22 -15.29
N ALA A 5 -0.77 17.97 -14.24
CA ALA A 5 0.37 17.09 -14.31
C ALA A 5 -0.12 15.75 -14.88
N ILE A 6 0.29 15.42 -16.10
CA ILE A 6 -0.10 14.16 -16.73
C ILE A 6 0.63 13.07 -15.97
N SER A 7 -0.07 12.48 -15.02
CA SER A 7 0.35 11.26 -14.34
C SER A 7 0.45 10.17 -15.38
N LYS A 8 1.66 9.66 -15.61
CA LYS A 8 1.91 8.56 -16.54
C LYS A 8 1.49 7.23 -15.94
N ILE A 9 1.62 7.09 -14.63
CA ILE A 9 1.21 5.90 -13.89
C ILE A 9 0.37 6.38 -12.70
N GLU A 10 -0.80 5.78 -12.54
CA GLU A 10 -1.73 6.07 -11.45
C GLU A 10 -2.17 4.76 -10.79
N VAL A 11 -2.02 4.72 -9.47
CA VAL A 11 -2.37 3.57 -8.64
C VAL A 11 -3.30 4.08 -7.56
N ARG A 12 -4.45 3.43 -7.37
CA ARG A 12 -5.45 3.81 -6.37
C ARG A 12 -5.89 2.60 -5.56
N ASN A 13 -5.91 2.76 -4.25
CA ASN A 13 -6.46 1.82 -3.29
C ASN A 13 -5.99 0.37 -3.52
N VAL A 14 -4.69 0.18 -3.77
CA VAL A 14 -4.14 -1.15 -4.02
C VAL A 14 -3.82 -1.85 -2.70
N PHE A 15 -4.24 -3.11 -2.61
CA PHE A 15 -3.98 -4.00 -1.49
C PHE A 15 -3.26 -5.25 -1.98
N LYS A 16 -2.31 -5.75 -1.20
CA LYS A 16 -1.65 -7.04 -1.42
C LYS A 16 -1.71 -7.84 -0.13
N ILE A 17 -2.45 -8.95 -0.18
CA ILE A 17 -2.68 -9.84 0.95
C ILE A 17 -2.12 -11.22 0.57
N PHE A 18 -1.35 -11.81 1.48
CA PHE A 18 -0.78 -13.14 1.35
C PHE A 18 -1.47 -14.08 2.35
N GLY A 19 -1.87 -15.27 1.92
CA GLY A 19 -2.55 -16.26 2.77
C GLY A 19 -3.70 -16.95 2.06
N SER A 20 -4.38 -17.85 2.78
CA SER A 20 -5.48 -18.67 2.26
C SER A 20 -6.84 -17.97 2.29
N ARG A 21 -7.02 -16.94 3.12
CA ARG A 21 -8.30 -16.20 3.31
C ARG A 21 -8.19 -14.69 3.03
N PRO A 22 -7.78 -14.28 1.81
CA PRO A 22 -7.52 -12.88 1.51
C PRO A 22 -8.78 -12.00 1.51
N ALA A 23 -9.95 -12.56 1.18
CA ALA A 23 -11.22 -11.82 1.17
C ALA A 23 -11.65 -11.39 2.59
N ASP A 24 -11.55 -12.31 3.56
CA ASP A 24 -11.85 -12.04 4.97
C ASP A 24 -10.90 -10.96 5.53
N ALA A 25 -9.61 -11.09 5.21
CA ALA A 25 -8.60 -10.12 5.59
C ALA A 25 -8.90 -8.73 5.01
N LEU A 26 -9.30 -8.65 3.73
CA LEU A 26 -9.67 -7.38 3.11
C LEU A 26 -10.91 -6.75 3.77
N ALA A 27 -11.91 -7.54 4.12
CA ALA A 27 -13.10 -7.06 4.82
C ALA A 27 -12.75 -6.47 6.19
N MET A 28 -11.89 -7.15 6.96
CA MET A 28 -11.42 -6.66 8.26
C MET A 28 -10.61 -5.38 8.15
N ILE A 29 -9.72 -5.28 7.16
CA ILE A 29 -8.93 -4.06 6.91
C ILE A 29 -9.86 -2.89 6.58
N ARG A 30 -10.88 -3.11 5.76
CA ARG A 30 -11.90 -2.08 5.41
C ARG A 30 -12.76 -1.67 6.60
N GLN A 31 -12.92 -2.54 7.60
CA GLN A 31 -13.55 -2.21 8.89
C GLN A 31 -12.63 -1.43 9.83
N GLY A 32 -11.38 -1.15 9.42
CA GLY A 32 -10.41 -0.40 10.22
C GLY A 32 -9.60 -1.27 11.19
N LYS A 33 -9.63 -2.61 11.08
CA LYS A 33 -8.80 -3.48 11.92
C LYS A 33 -7.32 -3.34 11.57
N GLY A 34 -6.47 -3.43 12.59
CA GLY A 34 -5.01 -3.36 12.43
C GLY A 34 -4.41 -4.61 11.78
N LYS A 35 -3.22 -4.48 11.18
CA LYS A 35 -2.52 -5.59 10.50
C LYS A 35 -2.30 -6.81 11.40
N ASP A 36 -1.94 -6.58 12.67
CA ASP A 36 -1.67 -7.66 13.63
C ASP A 36 -2.94 -8.43 14.00
N GLN A 37 -4.07 -7.71 14.12
CA GLN A 37 -5.38 -8.32 14.37
C GLN A 37 -5.83 -9.14 13.16
N VAL A 38 -5.66 -8.60 11.96
CA VAL A 38 -5.96 -9.31 10.70
C VAL A 38 -5.12 -10.58 10.61
N LEU A 39 -3.82 -10.51 10.93
CA LEU A 39 -2.94 -11.67 10.96
C LEU A 39 -3.38 -12.71 11.98
N ALA A 40 -3.72 -12.29 13.21
CA ALA A 40 -4.15 -13.20 14.27
C ALA A 40 -5.49 -13.90 13.95
N GLU A 41 -6.45 -13.19 13.34
CA GLU A 41 -7.78 -13.74 13.04
C GLU A 41 -7.82 -14.53 11.73
N THR A 42 -7.11 -14.07 10.70
CA THR A 42 -7.19 -14.65 9.35
C THR A 42 -6.02 -15.56 9.02
N GLY A 43 -4.87 -15.42 9.70
CA GLY A 43 -3.60 -16.00 9.29
C GLY A 43 -3.02 -15.35 8.02
N CYS A 44 -3.60 -14.25 7.54
CA CYS A 44 -3.15 -13.57 6.33
C CYS A 44 -2.24 -12.39 6.66
N VAL A 45 -1.16 -12.24 5.89
CA VAL A 45 -0.22 -11.13 5.98
C VAL A 45 -0.60 -10.03 4.99
N VAL A 46 -0.73 -8.81 5.48
CA VAL A 46 -1.03 -7.62 4.67
C VAL A 46 0.28 -6.96 4.22
N GLY A 47 0.72 -7.26 3.00
CA GLY A 47 1.97 -6.73 2.45
C GLY A 47 1.84 -5.30 1.92
N VAL A 48 0.71 -4.95 1.30
CA VAL A 48 0.41 -3.59 0.85
C VAL A 48 -0.97 -3.21 1.38
N ASN A 49 -1.06 -2.05 2.03
CA ASN A 49 -2.29 -1.55 2.64
C ASN A 49 -2.63 -0.17 2.06
N ASP A 50 -3.72 -0.11 1.31
CA ASP A 50 -4.28 1.12 0.72
C ASP A 50 -3.25 2.02 0.02
N LEU A 51 -2.47 1.44 -0.89
CA LEU A 51 -1.47 2.20 -1.64
C LEU A 51 -2.15 3.00 -2.76
N SER A 52 -2.04 4.32 -2.65
CA SER A 52 -2.41 5.25 -3.71
C SER A 52 -1.22 6.13 -4.07
N LEU A 53 -0.78 6.12 -5.33
CA LEU A 53 0.34 6.90 -5.81
C LEU A 53 0.12 7.34 -7.26
N SER A 54 0.77 8.43 -7.63
CA SER A 54 0.71 9.04 -8.95
C SER A 54 2.13 9.41 -9.35
N ILE A 55 2.59 8.93 -10.50
CA ILE A 55 3.94 9.14 -11.02
C ILE A 55 3.84 9.89 -12.34
N GLY A 56 4.46 11.06 -12.41
CA GLY A 56 4.59 11.91 -13.59
C GLY A 56 5.59 11.37 -14.60
N THR A 57 5.62 11.99 -15.79
CA THR A 57 6.58 11.62 -16.83
C THR A 57 7.99 12.12 -16.45
N GLY A 58 8.97 11.23 -16.47
CA GLY A 58 10.37 11.56 -16.12
C GLY A 58 10.71 11.42 -14.64
N GLU A 59 9.73 11.09 -13.79
CA GLU A 59 9.95 10.85 -12.36
C GLU A 59 10.41 9.42 -12.10
N ILE A 60 11.38 9.27 -11.18
CA ILE A 60 11.85 7.97 -10.69
C ILE A 60 11.27 7.75 -9.29
N PHE A 61 10.39 6.75 -9.17
CA PHE A 61 9.79 6.38 -7.90
C PHE A 61 10.43 5.09 -7.36
N VAL A 62 11.11 5.18 -6.22
CA VAL A 62 11.77 4.03 -5.58
C VAL A 62 10.93 3.55 -4.40
N ILE A 63 10.52 2.28 -4.45
CA ILE A 63 9.85 1.62 -3.33
C ILE A 63 10.91 0.99 -2.43
N MET A 64 11.11 1.58 -1.26
CA MET A 64 12.00 1.06 -0.22
C MET A 64 11.18 0.24 0.78
N ALA A 65 11.44 -1.08 0.85
CA ALA A 65 10.86 -1.93 1.87
C ALA A 65 11.63 -1.76 3.19
N CYS A 66 10.96 -1.27 4.24
CA CYS A 66 11.53 -1.26 5.58
C CYS A 66 11.31 -2.64 6.23
N PRO A 67 12.33 -3.26 6.86
CA PRO A 67 12.12 -4.48 7.63
C PRO A 67 11.07 -4.24 8.73
N ALA A 68 10.21 -5.25 8.93
CA ALA A 68 8.91 -5.18 9.62
C ALA A 68 8.90 -4.77 11.11
N LEU A 69 9.96 -4.15 11.64
CA LEU A 69 10.10 -3.67 13.02
C LEU A 69 9.64 -2.22 13.25
N ALA A 70 9.16 -1.53 12.20
CA ALA A 70 8.65 -0.17 12.35
C ALA A 70 7.14 -0.13 12.13
N SER A 71 6.42 0.36 13.13
CA SER A 71 4.97 0.62 13.20
C SER A 71 4.45 1.67 12.22
N ARG A 72 5.15 1.94 11.10
CA ARG A 72 4.78 2.93 10.09
C ARG A 72 4.57 2.27 8.72
N PRO A 73 3.39 2.41 8.09
CA PRO A 73 3.17 1.91 6.76
C PRO A 73 3.88 2.84 5.77
N TRP A 74 4.95 2.33 5.15
CA TRP A 74 5.61 2.88 3.96
C TRP A 74 6.46 4.16 4.16
N CYS A 75 7.78 4.02 3.99
CA CYS A 75 8.67 5.14 3.66
C CYS A 75 8.89 5.12 2.14
N ALA A 76 8.10 5.87 1.38
CA ALA A 76 8.39 6.17 -0.02
C ALA A 76 9.09 7.52 -0.04
N THR A 77 10.34 7.55 -0.50
CA THR A 77 11.04 8.80 -0.81
C THR A 77 11.03 8.94 -2.33
N SER A 78 10.30 9.93 -2.83
CA SER A 78 10.49 10.45 -4.19
C SER A 78 11.88 11.07 -4.23
N THR A 79 12.76 10.60 -5.12
CA THR A 79 14.01 11.30 -5.40
C THR A 79 13.77 12.11 -6.66
N ALA A 80 13.96 13.43 -6.53
CA ALA A 80 13.92 14.38 -7.64
C ALA A 80 14.96 14.03 -8.71
#